data_AF-A0A8D8CAF8-F1
#
_entry.id   AF-A0A8D8CAF8-F1
#
_cell.length_a   1.000
_cell.length_b   1.000
_cell.length_c   1.000
_cell.angle_alpha   90.00
_cell.angle_beta   90.00
_cell.angle_gamma   90.00
#
_symmetry.space_group_name_H-M   'P 1'
#
loop_
_entity.id
_entity.type
_entity.pdbx_description
1 polymer ?
#
loop_
_entity_poly.entity_id
_entity_poly.type
_entity_poly.pdbx_seq_one_letter_code
_entity_poly.pdbx_strand_id
1 'polypeptide(L)'
;RGFVQNSFYSGLTPTEFFFHTMAGREGLVDTAVKTAETGYLQRRLVKCLEDLVVQYDGTVRNAIGEVVEFTYGADGLDPVFMEVKNKPVDIERQFMHVRNMFPCRDEAPLRGAEILETGDKILQTAEFDGCRADFRKECL
;
A
#
# COMPACT_ATOMS: atom_id res chain seq x y z
N ARG A 1 -14.13 7.69 -43.09
CA ARG A 1 -13.61 6.53 -42.32
C ARG A 1 -12.14 6.37 -42.69
N GLY A 2 -11.21 6.81 -41.83
CA GLY A 2 -9.76 6.70 -42.07
C GLY A 2 -9.23 5.47 -41.35
N PHE A 3 -8.73 4.50 -42.11
CA PHE A 3 -8.13 3.27 -41.59
C PHE A 3 -6.69 3.20 -42.09
N VAL A 4 -5.74 3.00 -41.17
CA VAL A 4 -4.31 2.86 -41.48
C VAL A 4 -3.99 1.38 -41.39
N GLN A 5 -3.63 0.77 -42.51
CA GLN A 5 -3.35 -0.67 -42.60
C GLN A 5 -1.86 -0.96 -42.41
N ASN A 6 -1.00 -0.07 -42.90
CA ASN A 6 0.45 -0.25 -42.83
C ASN A 6 1.00 0.08 -41.44
N SER A 7 2.04 -0.65 -41.03
CA SER A 7 2.78 -0.37 -39.80
C SER A 7 3.77 0.77 -39.99
N PHE A 8 4.20 1.42 -38.90
CA PHE A 8 5.27 2.43 -38.96
C PHE A 8 6.58 1.88 -39.51
N TYR A 9 6.86 0.58 -39.31
CA TYR A 9 8.07 -0.08 -39.82
C TYR A 9 8.07 -0.21 -41.34
N SER A 10 6.93 -0.59 -41.93
CA SER A 10 6.75 -0.71 -43.38
C SER A 10 6.59 0.63 -44.10
N GLY A 11 6.40 1.71 -43.34
CA GLY A 11 6.11 3.05 -43.86
C GLY A 11 4.61 3.28 -44.10
N LEU A 12 4.20 4.54 -43.98
CA LEU A 12 2.82 4.98 -44.21
C LEU A 12 2.68 5.58 -45.60
N THR A 13 1.60 5.26 -46.31
CA THR A 13 1.25 5.97 -47.53
C THR A 13 0.86 7.42 -47.22
N PRO A 14 0.95 8.37 -48.18
CA PRO A 14 0.64 9.77 -47.92
C PRO A 14 -0.76 10.01 -47.33
N THR A 15 -1.75 9.21 -47.73
CA THR A 15 -3.12 9.26 -47.19
C THR A 15 -3.21 8.72 -45.77
N GLU A 16 -2.54 7.61 -45.47
CA GLU A 16 -2.47 7.05 -44.12
C GLU A 16 -1.75 7.98 -43.14
N PHE A 17 -0.66 8.62 -43.58
CA PHE A 17 0.04 9.63 -42.79
C PHE A 17 -0.87 10.82 -42.44
N PHE A 18 -1.68 11.29 -43.40
CA PHE A 18 -2.64 12.36 -43.17
C PHE A 18 -3.73 11.96 -42.17
N PHE A 19 -4.30 10.76 -42.26
CA PHE A 19 -5.27 10.28 -41.26
C PHE A 19 -4.64 10.04 -39.89
N HIS A 20 -3.39 9.56 -39.83
CA HIS A 20 -2.67 9.36 -38.58
C HIS A 20 -2.41 10.68 -37.84
N THR A 21 -1.98 11.73 -38.56
CA THR A 21 -1.77 13.06 -37.99
C THR A 21 -3.06 13.72 -37.48
N MET A 22 -4.21 13.46 -38.13
CA MET A 22 -5.52 13.89 -37.61
C MET A 22 -5.83 13.27 -36.24
N ALA A 23 -5.61 11.96 -36.08
CA ALA A 23 -5.81 11.27 -34.80
C ALA A 23 -4.80 11.71 -33.74
N GLY A 24 -3.54 11.94 -34.13
CA GLY A 24 -2.50 12.42 -33.20
C GLY A 24 -2.83 13.78 -32.57
N ARG A 25 -3.51 14.67 -33.31
CA ARG A 25 -3.94 15.97 -32.79
C ARG A 25 -4.97 15.83 -31.65
N GLU A 26 -5.86 14.84 -31.73
CA GLU A 26 -6.86 14.59 -30.70
C GLU A 26 -6.19 14.26 -29.36
N GLY A 27 -5.18 13.37 -29.37
CA GLY A 27 -4.42 13.02 -28.16
C GLY A 27 -3.67 14.21 -27.54
N LEU A 28 -3.08 15.08 -28.37
CA LEU A 28 -2.41 16.30 -27.90
C LEU A 28 -3.39 17.28 -27.25
N VAL A 29 -4.55 17.50 -27.88
CA VAL A 29 -5.58 18.40 -27.35
C VAL A 29 -6.19 17.83 -26.07
N ASP A 30 -6.51 16.55 -26.04
CA ASP A 30 -7.11 15.87 -24.89
C ASP A 30 -6.19 15.92 -23.65
N THR A 31 -4.89 15.65 -23.84
CA THR A 31 -3.89 15.76 -22.76
C THR A 31 -3.80 17.19 -22.22
N ALA A 32 -3.82 18.19 -23.11
CA ALA A 32 -3.76 19.60 -22.72
C ALA A 32 -5.02 20.06 -21.96
N VAL A 33 -6.20 19.60 -22.37
CA VAL A 33 -7.48 20.02 -21.79
C VAL A 33 -7.74 19.33 -20.44
N LYS A 34 -7.52 18.01 -20.35
CA LYS A 34 -7.81 17.22 -19.13
C LYS A 34 -7.03 17.68 -17.91
N THR A 35 -5.83 18.25 -18.10
CA THR A 35 -4.97 18.74 -17.02
C THR A 35 -5.64 19.85 -16.21
N ALA A 36 -6.37 20.75 -16.87
CA ALA A 36 -7.02 21.87 -16.18
C ALA A 36 -8.15 21.39 -15.26
N GLU A 37 -8.94 20.41 -15.72
CA GLU A 37 -10.06 19.86 -14.96
C GLU A 37 -9.58 19.05 -13.75
N THR A 38 -8.62 18.14 -13.94
CA THR A 38 -8.10 17.30 -12.85
C THR A 38 -7.35 18.13 -11.81
N GLY A 39 -6.57 19.12 -12.23
CA GLY A 39 -5.87 20.03 -11.33
C GLY A 39 -6.82 20.91 -10.51
N TYR A 40 -7.89 21.42 -11.13
CA TYR A 40 -8.89 22.21 -10.41
C TYR A 40 -9.68 21.37 -9.41
N LEU A 41 -10.06 20.14 -9.78
CA LEU A 41 -10.70 19.19 -8.88
C LEU A 41 -9.80 18.89 -7.67
N GLN A 42 -8.52 18.58 -7.91
CA GLN A 42 -7.56 18.33 -6.84
C GLN A 42 -7.45 19.55 -5.92
N ARG A 43 -7.31 20.76 -6.45
CA ARG A 43 -7.22 21.99 -5.64
C ARG A 43 -8.43 22.17 -4.75
N ARG A 44 -9.65 21.94 -5.28
CA ARG A 44 -10.88 22.02 -4.50
C ARG A 44 -10.91 21.01 -3.36
N LEU A 45 -10.55 19.75 -3.65
CA LEU A 45 -10.52 18.70 -2.64
C LEU A 45 -9.49 18.97 -1.55
N VAL A 46 -8.28 19.38 -1.92
CA VAL A 46 -7.22 19.74 -0.96
C VAL A 46 -7.69 20.87 -0.05
N LYS A 47 -8.30 21.93 -0.60
CA LYS A 47 -8.82 23.04 0.20
C LYS A 47 -10.01 22.68 1.10
N CYS A 48 -10.79 21.66 0.73
CA CYS A 48 -11.87 21.18 1.60
C CYS A 48 -11.39 20.26 2.72
N LEU A 49 -10.23 19.60 2.57
CA LEU A 49 -9.75 18.56 3.48
C LEU A 49 -8.51 18.98 4.28
N GLU A 50 -7.92 20.16 4.03
CA GLU A 50 -6.69 20.60 4.70
C GLU A 50 -6.82 20.80 6.22
N ASP A 51 -8.04 20.99 6.71
CA ASP A 51 -8.32 21.19 8.13
C ASP A 51 -8.52 19.88 8.93
N LEU A 52 -8.53 18.72 8.26
CA LEU A 52 -8.76 17.43 8.90
C LEU A 52 -7.48 16.88 9.53
N VAL A 53 -7.55 16.54 10.82
CA VAL A 53 -6.42 16.02 11.59
C VAL A 53 -6.85 14.82 12.45
N VAL A 54 -5.97 13.81 12.55
CA VAL A 54 -6.13 12.68 13.46
C VAL A 54 -5.68 13.09 14.86
N GLN A 55 -6.57 12.96 15.84
CA GLN A 55 -6.30 13.25 17.24
C GLN A 55 -5.71 12.02 17.96
N TYR A 56 -5.17 12.23 19.17
CA TYR A 56 -4.54 11.16 19.97
C TYR A 56 -5.48 9.99 20.32
N ASP A 57 -6.79 10.20 20.26
CA ASP A 57 -7.81 9.17 20.47
C ASP A 57 -8.14 8.36 19.20
N GLY A 58 -7.45 8.63 18.08
CA GLY A 58 -7.67 7.97 16.79
C GLY A 58 -8.85 8.51 15.98
N THR A 59 -9.53 9.56 16.47
CA THR A 59 -10.64 10.21 15.76
C THR A 59 -10.13 11.25 14.77
N VAL A 60 -10.82 11.40 13.63
CA VAL A 60 -10.56 12.46 12.65
C VAL A 60 -11.47 13.64 12.95
N ARG A 61 -10.90 14.81 13.21
CA ARG A 61 -11.64 16.02 13.55
C ARG A 61 -11.27 17.18 12.65
N ASN A 62 -12.22 18.09 12.45
CA ASN A 62 -11.98 19.37 11.79
C ASN A 62 -11.39 20.40 12.76
N ALA A 63 -11.03 21.58 12.24
CA ALA A 63 -10.45 22.68 13.03
C ALA A 63 -11.38 23.23 14.13
N ILE A 64 -12.69 23.03 14.05
CA ILE A 64 -13.69 23.47 15.05
C ILE A 64 -13.88 22.39 16.14
N GLY A 65 -13.32 21.19 15.95
CA GLY A 65 -13.39 20.07 16.89
C GLY A 65 -14.56 19.12 16.64
N GLU A 66 -15.28 19.27 15.53
CA GLU A 66 -16.33 18.33 15.12
C GLU A 66 -15.70 17.02 14.65
N VAL A 67 -16.28 15.90 15.09
CA VAL A 67 -15.82 14.56 14.72
C VAL A 67 -16.38 14.19 13.35
N VAL A 68 -15.48 13.96 12.39
CA VAL A 68 -15.81 13.53 11.02
C VAL A 68 -15.80 12.01 10.94
N GLU A 69 -14.83 11.37 11.58
CA GLU A 69 -14.69 9.91 11.63
C GLU A 69 -14.26 9.48 13.03
N PHE A 70 -14.88 8.43 13.57
CA PHE A 70 -14.55 7.89 14.91
C PHE A 70 -13.26 7.09 14.93
N THR A 71 -12.89 6.47 13.81
CA THR A 71 -11.67 5.69 13.66
C THR A 71 -11.13 5.95 12.28
N TYR A 72 -9.94 6.53 12.18
CA TYR A 72 -9.31 6.87 10.89
C TYR A 72 -9.34 5.66 9.93
N GLY A 73 -9.91 5.84 8.74
CA GLY A 73 -9.93 4.79 7.71
C GLY A 73 -10.73 3.54 8.08
N ALA A 74 -11.60 3.63 9.09
CA ALA A 74 -12.33 2.54 9.75
C ALA A 74 -11.47 1.45 10.44
N ASP A 75 -10.19 1.32 10.12
CA ASP A 75 -9.27 0.33 10.68
C ASP A 75 -8.12 0.93 11.50
N GLY A 76 -7.95 2.26 11.48
CA GLY A 76 -6.89 2.97 12.17
C GLY A 76 -5.50 2.78 11.53
N LEU A 77 -5.43 2.25 10.31
CA LEU A 77 -4.18 1.92 9.64
C LEU A 77 -3.81 3.01 8.62
N ASP A 78 -2.56 3.46 8.67
CA ASP A 78 -2.02 4.37 7.67
C ASP A 78 -1.64 3.60 6.39
N PRO A 79 -2.21 3.96 5.22
CA PRO A 79 -1.84 3.37 3.93
C PRO A 79 -0.35 3.43 3.61
N VAL A 80 0.41 4.39 4.15
CA VAL A 80 1.86 4.50 3.96
C VAL A 80 2.61 3.33 4.59
N PHE A 81 2.08 2.76 5.68
CA PHE A 81 2.68 1.63 6.38
C PHE A 81 2.09 0.27 5.96
N MET A 82 1.18 0.23 4.98
CA MET A 82 0.62 -1.02 4.48
C MET A 82 1.57 -1.69 3.48
N GLU A 83 1.97 -2.95 3.75
CA GLU A 83 2.81 -3.72 2.82
C GLU A 83 2.05 -4.15 1.56
N VAL A 84 0.75 -4.41 1.66
CA VAL A 84 -0.10 -4.90 0.56
C VAL A 84 -1.43 -4.15 0.58
N LYS A 85 -2.14 -4.19 -0.55
CA LYS A 85 -3.51 -3.66 -0.66
C LYS A 85 -4.37 -4.18 0.49
N ASN A 86 -4.80 -3.27 1.37
CA ASN A 86 -5.66 -3.51 2.52
C ASN A 86 -5.10 -4.48 3.57
N LYS A 87 -3.77 -4.65 3.65
CA LYS A 87 -3.13 -5.48 4.69
C LYS A 87 -1.89 -4.77 5.23
N PRO A 88 -1.76 -4.63 6.56
CA PRO A 88 -0.56 -4.03 7.14
C PRO A 88 0.67 -4.91 6.90
N VAL A 89 0.52 -6.25 6.94
CA VAL A 89 1.63 -7.20 6.79
C VAL A 89 1.27 -8.29 5.78
N ASP A 90 2.20 -8.60 4.88
CA ASP A 90 2.15 -9.75 3.99
C ASP A 90 2.69 -11.01 4.67
N ILE A 91 1.80 -11.71 5.37
CA ILE A 91 2.17 -12.94 6.10
C ILE A 91 2.79 -14.00 5.18
N GLU A 92 2.35 -14.09 3.92
CA GLU A 92 2.89 -15.08 2.98
C GLU A 92 4.34 -14.76 2.62
N ARG A 93 4.62 -13.49 2.32
CA ARG A 93 5.99 -13.01 2.10
C ARG A 93 6.86 -13.19 3.33
N GLN A 94 6.37 -12.84 4.52
CA GLN A 94 7.13 -13.00 5.76
C GLN A 94 7.43 -14.47 6.04
N PHE A 95 6.45 -15.37 5.85
CA PHE A 95 6.64 -16.80 5.99
C PHE A 95 7.69 -17.35 5.02
N MET A 96 7.65 -16.94 3.76
CA MET A 96 8.65 -17.34 2.76
C MET A 96 10.04 -16.78 3.09
N HIS A 97 10.11 -15.56 3.63
CA HIS A 97 11.37 -14.97 4.08
C HIS A 97 11.99 -15.77 5.23
N VAL A 98 11.20 -16.09 6.26
CA VAL A 98 11.64 -16.92 7.40
C VAL A 98 12.12 -18.29 6.93
N ARG A 99 11.35 -18.96 6.06
CA ARG A 99 11.72 -20.27 5.50
C ARG A 99 13.01 -20.23 4.67
N ASN A 100 13.33 -19.10 4.04
CA ASN A 100 14.57 -18.95 3.29
C ASN A 100 15.77 -18.59 4.18
N MET A 101 15.53 -17.85 5.27
CA MET A 101 16.57 -17.44 6.21
C MET A 101 16.98 -18.57 7.17
N PHE A 102 16.01 -19.42 7.55
CA PHE A 102 16.21 -20.54 8.47
C PHE A 102 15.97 -21.86 7.74
N PRO A 103 17.01 -22.64 7.40
CA PRO A 103 16.90 -23.90 6.68
C PRO A 103 16.44 -25.06 7.59
N CYS A 104 15.38 -24.88 8.38
CA CYS A 104 14.78 -25.92 9.22
C CYS A 104 13.79 -26.79 8.42
N ARG A 105 14.17 -27.23 7.21
CA ARG A 105 13.23 -27.82 6.23
C ARG A 105 12.67 -29.19 6.64
N ASP A 106 13.42 -29.92 7.46
CA ASP A 106 13.10 -31.28 7.87
C ASP A 106 12.52 -31.35 9.30
N GLU A 107 12.38 -30.21 9.97
CA GLU A 107 11.81 -30.15 11.32
C GLU A 107 10.28 -30.17 11.26
N ALA A 108 9.66 -30.95 12.15
CA ALA A 108 8.21 -30.96 12.27
C ALA A 108 7.73 -29.60 12.80
N PRO A 109 6.71 -28.97 12.16
CA PRO A 109 6.18 -27.72 12.66
C PRO A 109 5.55 -27.93 14.03
N LEU A 110 5.91 -27.06 14.98
CA LEU A 110 5.31 -27.04 16.32
C LEU A 110 3.82 -26.71 16.20
N ARG A 111 2.99 -27.45 16.93
CA ARG A 111 1.57 -27.11 17.12
C ARG A 111 1.46 -25.90 18.05
N GLY A 112 0.33 -25.19 18.00
CA GLY A 112 0.13 -23.97 18.81
C GLY A 112 0.47 -24.12 20.30
N ALA A 113 0.13 -25.26 20.93
CA ALA A 113 0.48 -25.54 22.32
C ALA A 113 1.99 -25.76 22.53
N GLU A 114 2.66 -26.43 21.59
CA GLU A 114 4.10 -26.72 21.65
C GLU A 114 4.94 -25.46 21.43
N ILE A 115 4.42 -24.47 20.68
CA ILE A 115 5.07 -23.16 20.48
C ILE A 115 5.22 -22.42 21.82
N LEU A 116 4.15 -22.37 22.63
CA LEU A 116 4.18 -21.71 23.94
C LEU A 116 5.18 -22.40 24.87
N GLU A 117 5.13 -23.74 24.96
CA GLU A 117 6.08 -24.49 25.80
C GLU A 117 7.54 -24.34 25.37
N THR A 118 7.79 -24.26 24.06
CA THR A 118 9.15 -24.08 23.52
C THR A 118 9.61 -22.64 23.73
N GLY A 119 8.70 -21.66 23.57
CA GLY A 119 8.96 -20.25 23.86
C GLY A 119 9.35 -20.01 25.32
N ASP A 120 8.61 -20.61 26.26
CA ASP A 120 8.93 -20.58 27.69
C ASP A 120 10.33 -21.14 27.99
N LYS A 121 10.70 -22.26 27.35
CA LYS A 121 12.03 -22.87 27.48
C LYS A 121 13.13 -21.96 26.93
N ILE A 122 12.90 -21.30 25.79
CA ILE A 122 13.85 -20.37 25.17
C ILE A 122 14.02 -19.10 26.03
N LEU A 123 12.95 -18.58 26.63
CA LEU A 123 13.05 -17.41 27.51
C LEU A 123 13.81 -17.69 28.82
N GLN A 124 14.01 -18.97 29.18
CA GLN A 124 14.80 -19.40 30.35
C GLN A 124 16.28 -19.67 30.02
N THR A 125 16.68 -19.61 28.75
CA THR A 125 18.09 -19.79 28.37
C THR A 125 18.95 -18.61 28.81
N ALA A 126 20.26 -18.85 28.99
CA ALA A 126 21.23 -17.83 29.44
C ALA A 126 21.29 -16.58 28.54
N GLU A 127 20.86 -16.70 27.27
CA GLU A 127 20.76 -15.59 26.33
C GLU A 127 19.78 -14.50 26.77
N PHE A 128 18.74 -14.85 27.53
CA PHE A 128 17.68 -13.93 27.98
C PHE A 128 17.75 -13.65 29.49
N ASP A 129 18.85 -14.00 30.15
CA ASP A 129 18.98 -13.85 31.60
C ASP A 129 19.00 -12.37 32.05
N GLY A 130 19.46 -11.47 31.18
CA GLY A 130 19.45 -10.03 31.38
C GLY A 130 18.13 -9.32 31.04
N CYS A 131 17.12 -10.05 30.53
CA CYS A 131 15.84 -9.45 30.17
C CYS A 131 14.98 -9.18 31.42
N ARG A 132 14.28 -8.05 31.42
CA ARG A 132 13.34 -7.70 32.49
C ARG A 132 12.15 -8.66 32.53
N ALA A 133 11.54 -8.78 33.71
CA ALA A 133 10.45 -9.73 33.95
C ALA A 133 9.13 -9.38 33.22
N ASP A 134 8.94 -8.11 32.87
CA ASP A 134 7.84 -7.61 32.03
C ASP A 134 7.97 -8.12 30.59
N PHE A 135 9.16 -8.04 30.01
CA PHE A 135 9.46 -8.55 28.66
C PHE A 135 9.15 -10.05 28.54
N ARG A 136 9.55 -10.85 29.54
CA ARG A 136 9.25 -12.29 29.55
C ARG A 136 7.75 -12.61 29.60
N LYS A 137 6.92 -11.69 30.11
CA LYS A 137 5.46 -11.82 30.18
C LYS A 137 4.73 -11.32 28.93
N GLU A 138 5.32 -10.41 28.17
CA GLU A 138 4.70 -9.85 26.96
C GLU A 138 5.01 -10.66 25.69
N CYS A 139 6.09 -11.47 25.71
CA CYS A 139 6.46 -12.32 24.57
C CYS A 139 5.63 -13.60 24.43
N LEU A 140 4.81 -13.96 25.41
CA LEU A 140 3.94 -15.14 25.44
C LEU A 140 2.48 -14.72 25.62
#